data_AF-A0AAJ0CZC4-F1
#
_entry.id   AF-A0AAJ0CZC4-F1
#
_cell.length_a   1.000
_cell.length_b   1.000
_cell.length_c   1.000
_cell.angle_alpha   90.00
_cell.angle_beta   90.00
_cell.angle_gamma   90.00
#
_symmetry.space_group_name_H-M   'P 1'
#
loop_
_entity.id
_entity.type
_entity.pdbx_description
1 polymer ?
#
loop_
_entity_poly.entity_id
_entity_poly.type
_entity_poly.pdbx_seq_one_letter_code
_entity_poly.pdbx_strand_id
1 'polypeptide(L)'
;MYGALGSLGVALVRTDAAGIFATGKSWFQCPPVVQVKLLGTLPPGVRGKDVIVALCGLFPLDVLNHSVEFDGSEETMANTTLERWLRYKATEAAMLEDRTTRQRITHEMVDELFANPLRADPGAHYAKKLYLDLSTLSPYISGPNSVKISTPLHDLATKNIKIDKGYIVSCTNSRSSDLKAAAEVFQAAAESNGGRIPKIADGVKLYIAAASASEQAIAEDEGSWQTLVEAGAIVLPPSCGPCIGLGTGLLEDGETGISASNRNFKGRLGSRLAHAYLGSPEVVAASALSGVLSGPGIYKVPENYSGVEYGYGTGEPRTIENELGTALEQLESLIDRVQTAAPTGNDAAQAVTKILPGFPTKISGEIIFADADNLDTDNIYAGKYTYQDDITTEGMAKVCMENYDPEFRSIVKPNDILVSGFNFGCGSSREQAATALLAREIPLVVAGSFSNIFVRNGINNALPSLQLPRLVERLRTAFPSANKIPTRRTGWTLTWDITRSTVEVQEGENGERWEEKVGEFPENLQEIIAKGGLIGWVKHELAKAA
;
A
#
# COMPACT_ATOMS: atom_id res chain seq x y z
N MET A 1 1.92 -11.11 -4.60
CA MET A 1 1.99 -12.08 -5.71
C MET A 1 3.03 -13.15 -5.40
N TYR A 2 4.32 -12.83 -5.24
CA TYR A 2 5.36 -13.79 -4.86
C TYR A 2 5.11 -14.51 -3.52
N GLY A 3 4.56 -13.83 -2.51
CA GLY A 3 4.26 -14.45 -1.21
C GLY A 3 3.30 -15.66 -1.29
N ALA A 4 2.39 -15.69 -2.28
CA ALA A 4 1.53 -16.85 -2.48
C ALA A 4 2.30 -18.11 -2.95
N LEU A 5 3.47 -17.92 -3.57
CA LEU A 5 4.40 -18.99 -3.96
C LEU A 5 5.38 -19.35 -2.84
N GLY A 6 5.16 -18.89 -1.60
CA GLY A 6 6.13 -19.03 -0.50
C GLY A 6 7.45 -18.30 -0.76
N SER A 7 7.46 -17.31 -1.65
CA SER A 7 8.66 -16.56 -2.04
C SER A 7 8.62 -15.12 -1.50
N LEU A 8 9.73 -14.68 -0.90
CA LEU A 8 9.88 -13.28 -0.48
C LEU A 8 10.00 -12.38 -1.72
N GLY A 9 8.99 -11.55 -1.94
CA GLY A 9 9.00 -10.52 -2.98
C GLY A 9 8.87 -9.14 -2.38
N VAL A 10 9.83 -8.27 -2.65
CA VAL A 10 9.86 -6.89 -2.16
C VAL A 10 9.82 -5.92 -3.33
N ALA A 11 9.13 -4.79 -3.14
CA ALA A 11 9.12 -3.73 -4.14
C ALA A 11 10.49 -3.03 -4.14
N LEU A 12 11.12 -2.97 -5.31
CA LEU A 12 12.35 -2.20 -5.56
C LEU A 12 12.04 -1.08 -6.55
N VAL A 13 12.74 0.05 -6.43
CA VAL A 13 12.63 1.15 -7.39
C VAL A 13 13.69 1.07 -8.48
N ARG A 14 13.59 1.91 -9.52
CA ARG A 14 14.52 1.87 -10.68
C ARG A 14 15.97 2.02 -10.21
N THR A 15 16.24 2.95 -9.30
CA THR A 15 17.58 3.18 -8.76
C THR A 15 18.13 1.97 -7.98
N ASP A 16 17.29 1.29 -7.19
CA ASP A 16 17.69 0.05 -6.52
C ASP A 16 18.01 -1.07 -7.50
N ALA A 17 17.15 -1.27 -8.49
CA ALA A 17 17.36 -2.29 -9.52
C ALA A 17 18.67 -2.03 -10.27
N ALA A 18 18.96 -0.77 -10.62
CA ALA A 18 20.22 -0.38 -11.24
C ALA A 18 21.43 -0.69 -10.33
N GLY A 19 21.33 -0.37 -9.04
CA GLY A 19 22.38 -0.69 -8.06
C GLY A 19 22.63 -2.20 -7.93
N ILE A 20 21.56 -3.00 -7.88
CA ILE A 20 21.66 -4.47 -7.85
C ILE A 20 22.29 -5.01 -9.11
N PHE A 21 21.87 -4.56 -10.29
CA PHE A 21 22.44 -5.03 -11.56
C PHE A 21 23.91 -4.66 -11.72
N ALA A 22 24.30 -3.48 -11.23
CA ALA A 22 25.69 -3.02 -11.31
C ALA A 22 26.62 -3.70 -10.30
N THR A 23 26.14 -3.96 -9.08
CA THR A 23 27.01 -4.36 -7.96
C THR A 23 26.74 -5.77 -7.43
N GLY A 24 25.62 -6.39 -7.82
CA GLY A 24 25.12 -7.64 -7.23
C GLY A 24 24.66 -7.52 -5.78
N LYS A 25 24.57 -6.31 -5.22
CA LYS A 25 24.28 -6.05 -3.80
C LYS A 25 23.14 -5.06 -3.64
N SER A 26 22.44 -5.18 -2.51
CA SER A 26 21.42 -4.23 -2.06
C SER A 26 21.43 -4.14 -0.55
N TRP A 27 21.05 -2.98 -0.03
CA TRP A 27 20.76 -2.80 1.38
C TRP A 27 19.29 -3.08 1.61
N PHE A 28 18.94 -3.88 2.60
CA PHE A 28 17.55 -4.20 2.91
C PHE A 28 17.39 -4.28 4.42
N GLN A 29 16.48 -3.48 4.96
CA GLN A 29 16.11 -3.61 6.37
C GLN A 29 15.24 -4.85 6.52
N CYS A 30 15.69 -5.80 7.34
CA CYS A 30 14.90 -7.00 7.64
C CYS A 30 13.60 -6.58 8.34
N PRO A 31 12.42 -6.83 7.75
CA PRO A 31 11.17 -6.43 8.36
C PRO A 31 10.82 -7.40 9.50
N PRO A 32 10.28 -6.92 10.63
CA PRO A 32 9.62 -7.80 11.59
C PRO A 32 8.45 -8.53 10.91
N VAL A 33 8.16 -9.75 11.35
CA VAL A 33 7.09 -10.58 10.79
C VAL A 33 5.86 -10.55 11.70
N VAL A 34 4.68 -10.32 11.13
CA VAL A 34 3.38 -10.49 11.80
C VAL A 34 2.71 -11.73 11.26
N GLN A 35 2.26 -12.60 12.16
CA GLN A 35 1.37 -13.69 11.82
C GLN A 35 -0.08 -13.22 11.82
N VAL A 36 -0.84 -13.54 10.78
CA VAL A 36 -2.29 -13.39 10.71
C VAL A 36 -2.92 -14.77 10.58
N LYS A 37 -3.53 -15.24 11.66
CA LYS A 37 -4.24 -16.52 11.70
C LYS A 37 -5.68 -16.34 11.21
N LEU A 38 -6.00 -16.97 10.08
CA LEU A 38 -7.33 -17.01 9.48
C LEU A 38 -8.07 -18.22 10.05
N LEU A 39 -9.16 -17.96 10.78
CA LEU A 39 -10.01 -18.98 11.37
C LEU A 39 -11.22 -19.23 10.48
N GLY A 40 -11.75 -20.46 10.52
CA GLY A 40 -12.96 -20.84 9.78
C GLY A 40 -12.82 -20.71 8.25
N THR A 41 -13.97 -20.55 7.59
CA THR A 41 -14.08 -20.54 6.13
C THR A 41 -14.98 -19.42 5.66
N LEU A 42 -14.72 -18.88 4.46
CA LEU A 42 -15.51 -17.78 3.91
C LEU A 42 -16.98 -18.19 3.66
N PRO A 43 -17.96 -17.38 4.10
CA PRO A 43 -19.36 -17.58 3.76
C PRO A 43 -19.62 -17.44 2.25
N PRO A 44 -20.73 -18.02 1.73
CA PRO A 44 -21.15 -17.82 0.35
C PRO A 44 -21.26 -16.32 -0.02
N GLY A 45 -20.65 -15.95 -1.14
CA GLY A 45 -20.63 -14.57 -1.63
C GLY A 45 -19.52 -13.69 -1.03
N VAL A 46 -18.71 -14.20 -0.11
CA VAL A 46 -17.51 -13.53 0.40
C VAL A 46 -16.28 -14.04 -0.35
N ARG A 47 -15.28 -13.17 -0.59
CA ARG A 47 -14.09 -13.43 -1.40
C ARG A 47 -12.81 -12.98 -0.70
N GLY A 48 -11.66 -13.39 -1.23
CA GLY A 48 -10.35 -12.92 -0.73
C GLY A 48 -10.17 -11.40 -0.77
N LYS A 49 -10.92 -10.70 -1.65
CA LYS A 49 -10.97 -9.23 -1.67
C LYS A 49 -11.55 -8.66 -0.37
N ASP A 50 -12.61 -9.26 0.14
CA ASP A 50 -13.25 -8.84 1.38
C ASP A 50 -12.31 -9.05 2.57
N VAL A 51 -11.56 -10.16 2.57
CA VAL A 51 -10.56 -10.46 3.60
C VAL A 51 -9.53 -9.34 3.70
N ILE A 52 -8.90 -8.96 2.57
CA ILE A 52 -7.84 -7.95 2.61
C ILE A 52 -8.39 -6.54 2.91
N VAL A 53 -9.60 -6.21 2.46
CA VAL A 53 -10.26 -4.94 2.78
C VAL A 53 -10.62 -4.87 4.26
N ALA A 54 -11.13 -5.96 4.84
CA ALA A 54 -11.39 -6.06 6.27
C ALA A 54 -10.09 -5.91 7.07
N LEU A 55 -9.04 -6.70 6.75
CA LEU A 55 -7.74 -6.59 7.43
C LEU A 55 -7.17 -5.17 7.38
N CYS A 56 -7.22 -4.50 6.22
CA CYS A 56 -6.69 -3.13 6.06
C CYS A 56 -7.43 -2.08 6.91
N GLY A 57 -8.73 -2.30 7.17
CA GLY A 57 -9.57 -1.40 7.96
C GLY A 57 -9.58 -1.71 9.46
N LEU A 58 -9.58 -2.99 9.81
CA LEU A 58 -9.62 -3.47 11.20
C LEU A 58 -8.25 -3.35 11.89
N PHE A 59 -7.15 -3.49 11.14
CA PHE A 59 -5.77 -3.38 11.62
C PHE A 59 -4.99 -2.29 10.87
N PRO A 60 -5.40 -1.02 10.93
CA PRO A 60 -4.93 0.01 10.01
C PRO A 60 -3.45 0.35 10.17
N LEU A 61 -2.86 0.19 11.35
CA LEU A 61 -1.45 0.54 11.62
C LEU A 61 -0.62 -0.63 12.17
N ASP A 62 -1.25 -1.76 12.51
CA ASP A 62 -0.59 -2.82 13.26
C ASP A 62 0.54 -3.51 12.51
N VAL A 63 0.48 -3.53 11.18
CA VAL A 63 1.45 -4.23 10.32
C VAL A 63 2.30 -3.28 9.48
N LEU A 64 2.31 -1.97 9.79
CA LEU A 64 3.15 -1.02 9.05
C LEU A 64 4.62 -1.46 9.08
N ASN A 65 5.25 -1.55 7.91
CA ASN A 65 6.64 -1.97 7.73
C ASN A 65 6.96 -3.41 8.20
N HIS A 66 5.94 -4.27 8.36
CA HIS A 66 6.11 -5.69 8.66
C HIS A 66 5.95 -6.54 7.40
N SER A 67 6.57 -7.73 7.40
CA SER A 67 6.11 -8.83 6.56
C SER A 67 4.88 -9.45 7.19
N VAL A 68 3.87 -9.78 6.39
CA VAL A 68 2.64 -10.44 6.89
C VAL A 68 2.65 -11.88 6.41
N GLU A 69 2.66 -12.80 7.35
CA GLU A 69 2.53 -14.23 7.11
C GLU A 69 1.11 -14.68 7.46
N PHE A 70 0.46 -15.38 6.54
CA PHE A 70 -0.89 -15.91 6.76
C PHE A 70 -0.82 -17.37 7.18
N ASP A 71 -1.52 -17.70 8.25
CA ASP A 71 -1.68 -19.04 8.78
C ASP A 71 -3.17 -19.42 8.84
N GLY A 72 -3.49 -20.70 8.71
CA GLY A 72 -4.88 -21.17 8.66
C GLY A 72 -4.98 -22.67 8.36
N SER A 73 -6.22 -23.19 8.37
CA SER A 73 -6.46 -24.58 8.01
C SER A 73 -6.12 -24.86 6.53
N GLU A 74 -5.94 -26.13 6.15
CA GLU A 74 -5.69 -26.51 4.75
C GLU A 74 -6.83 -26.04 3.83
N GLU A 75 -8.07 -26.11 4.29
CA GLU A 75 -9.24 -25.61 3.57
C GLU A 75 -9.18 -24.08 3.40
N THR A 76 -8.83 -23.36 4.48
CA THR A 76 -8.72 -21.90 4.48
C THR A 76 -7.60 -21.40 3.55
N MET A 77 -6.48 -22.11 3.53
CA MET A 77 -5.26 -21.73 2.79
C MET A 77 -5.18 -22.32 1.38
N ALA A 78 -6.13 -23.18 0.98
CA ALA A 78 -6.17 -23.80 -0.33
C ALA A 78 -6.18 -22.75 -1.45
N ASN A 79 -5.20 -22.83 -2.36
CA ASN A 79 -5.05 -21.89 -3.47
C ASN A 79 -5.10 -22.60 -4.82
N THR A 80 -6.29 -23.05 -5.19
CA THR A 80 -6.56 -23.73 -6.47
C THR A 80 -6.22 -22.86 -7.68
N THR A 81 -6.32 -21.53 -7.54
CA THR A 81 -5.94 -20.58 -8.59
C THR A 81 -4.43 -20.62 -8.87
N LEU A 82 -3.62 -20.64 -7.82
CA LEU A 82 -2.17 -20.74 -7.94
C LEU A 82 -1.74 -22.11 -8.49
N GLU A 83 -2.36 -23.18 -8.00
CA GLU A 83 -2.10 -24.53 -8.50
C GLU A 83 -2.39 -24.63 -10.01
N ARG A 84 -3.58 -24.20 -10.44
CA ARG A 84 -3.93 -24.18 -11.87
C ARG A 84 -2.94 -23.36 -12.69
N TRP A 85 -2.53 -22.20 -12.18
CA TRP A 85 -1.54 -21.35 -12.86
C TRP A 85 -0.16 -22.02 -12.97
N LEU A 86 0.34 -22.62 -11.90
CA LEU A 86 1.61 -23.35 -11.90
C LEU A 86 1.59 -24.56 -12.85
N ARG A 87 0.49 -25.33 -12.85
CA ARG A 87 0.29 -26.45 -13.78
C ARG A 87 0.28 -25.97 -15.24
N TYR A 88 -0.41 -24.86 -15.53
CA TYR A 88 -0.38 -24.24 -16.85
C TYR A 88 1.05 -23.82 -17.26
N LYS A 89 1.81 -23.22 -16.34
CA LYS A 89 3.21 -22.84 -16.61
C LYS A 89 4.14 -24.02 -16.82
N ALA A 90 3.92 -25.13 -16.12
CA ALA A 90 4.63 -26.39 -16.35
C ALA A 90 4.33 -26.94 -17.76
N THR A 91 3.07 -26.93 -18.19
CA THR A 91 2.68 -27.34 -19.54
C THR A 91 3.32 -26.45 -20.61
N GLU A 92 3.25 -25.12 -20.48
CA GLU A 92 3.93 -24.19 -21.41
C GLU A 92 5.44 -24.44 -21.45
N ALA A 93 6.07 -24.72 -20.31
CA ALA A 93 7.50 -24.99 -20.23
C ALA A 93 7.88 -26.33 -20.88
N ALA A 94 7.02 -27.34 -20.79
CA ALA A 94 7.21 -28.64 -21.43
C ALA A 94 7.03 -28.59 -22.96
N MET A 95 6.11 -27.77 -23.47
CA MET A 95 5.81 -27.63 -24.89
C MET A 95 6.80 -26.77 -25.67
N LEU A 96 7.45 -25.80 -25.03
CA LEU A 96 8.37 -24.86 -25.67
C LEU A 96 9.82 -25.32 -25.47
N GLU A 97 10.40 -25.95 -26.50
CA GLU A 97 11.69 -26.63 -26.38
C GLU A 97 12.86 -25.70 -25.98
N ASP A 98 12.85 -24.46 -26.48
CA ASP A 98 13.90 -23.46 -26.25
C ASP A 98 13.75 -22.68 -24.93
N ARG A 99 12.74 -22.99 -24.11
CA ARG A 99 12.47 -22.21 -22.91
C ARG A 99 13.44 -22.61 -21.79
N THR A 100 14.23 -21.65 -21.30
CA THR A 100 15.19 -21.83 -20.19
C THR A 100 14.54 -22.27 -18.87
N THR A 101 13.22 -22.16 -18.74
CA THR A 101 12.46 -22.61 -17.57
C THR A 101 11.95 -24.04 -17.68
N ARG A 102 12.18 -24.76 -18.79
CA ARG A 102 11.72 -26.15 -19.00
C ARG A 102 12.13 -27.10 -17.87
N GLN A 103 13.32 -26.91 -17.33
CA GLN A 103 13.85 -27.67 -16.20
C GLN A 103 13.55 -27.03 -14.82
N ARG A 104 12.94 -25.83 -14.81
CA ARG A 104 12.71 -25.04 -13.57
C ARG A 104 11.27 -25.07 -13.08
N ILE A 105 10.33 -25.43 -13.94
CA ILE A 105 8.89 -25.54 -13.61
C ILE A 105 8.36 -26.79 -14.33
N THR A 106 8.33 -27.92 -13.63
CA THR A 106 7.78 -29.19 -14.14
C THR A 106 6.52 -29.59 -13.37
N HIS A 107 5.73 -30.51 -13.93
CA HIS A 107 4.53 -31.01 -13.23
C HIS A 107 4.91 -31.72 -11.92
N GLU A 108 6.01 -32.46 -11.90
CA GLU A 108 6.52 -33.14 -10.71
C GLU A 108 6.92 -32.14 -9.61
N MET A 109 7.60 -31.04 -9.96
CA MET A 109 7.93 -29.99 -8.98
C MET A 109 6.69 -29.31 -8.42
N VAL A 110 5.66 -29.13 -9.25
CA VAL A 110 4.37 -28.58 -8.80
C VAL A 110 3.69 -29.57 -7.85
N ASP A 111 3.64 -30.85 -8.18
CA ASP A 111 3.07 -31.88 -7.31
C ASP A 111 3.82 -31.96 -5.96
N GLU A 112 5.16 -31.90 -5.98
CA GLU A 112 5.98 -31.86 -4.76
C GLU A 112 5.68 -30.63 -3.89
N LEU A 113 5.55 -29.45 -4.50
CA LEU A 113 5.25 -28.20 -3.79
C LEU A 113 3.90 -28.26 -3.06
N PHE A 114 2.88 -28.87 -3.66
CA PHE A 114 1.55 -28.98 -3.05
C PHE A 114 1.43 -30.17 -2.10
N ALA A 115 2.20 -31.24 -2.32
CA ALA A 115 2.30 -32.35 -1.36
C ALA A 115 3.08 -31.97 -0.10
N ASN A 116 4.07 -31.08 -0.22
CA ASN A 116 4.92 -30.62 0.87
C ASN A 116 4.97 -29.08 0.88
N PRO A 117 3.88 -28.41 1.28
CA PRO A 117 3.83 -26.95 1.30
C PRO A 117 4.87 -26.38 2.26
N LEU A 118 5.50 -25.27 1.87
CA LEU A 118 6.38 -24.51 2.75
C LEU A 118 5.57 -24.02 3.97
N ARG A 119 6.06 -24.30 5.16
CA ARG A 119 5.47 -23.88 6.44
C ARG A 119 6.54 -23.25 7.31
N ALA A 120 6.12 -22.39 8.22
CA ALA A 120 7.00 -21.88 9.26
C ALA A 120 7.48 -23.01 10.18
N ASP A 121 8.69 -22.87 10.72
CA ASP A 121 9.23 -23.81 11.69
C ASP A 121 8.37 -23.83 12.97
N PRO A 122 8.23 -24.99 13.63
CA PRO A 122 7.61 -25.06 14.96
C PRO A 122 8.32 -24.11 15.94
N GLY A 123 7.56 -23.21 16.57
CA GLY A 123 8.11 -22.22 17.50
C GLY A 123 8.71 -20.98 16.84
N ALA A 124 8.42 -20.72 15.55
CA ALA A 124 8.79 -19.47 14.89
C ALA A 124 8.31 -18.25 15.70
N HIS A 125 9.21 -17.27 15.88
CA HIS A 125 8.94 -16.05 16.62
C HIS A 125 8.33 -14.98 15.72
N TYR A 126 7.24 -14.36 16.16
CA TYR A 126 6.55 -13.29 15.45
C TYR A 126 6.51 -12.03 16.28
N ALA A 127 6.76 -10.88 15.65
CA ALA A 127 6.69 -9.58 16.30
C ALA A 127 5.26 -9.20 16.73
N LYS A 128 4.25 -9.77 16.06
CA LYS A 128 2.83 -9.70 16.44
C LYS A 128 2.11 -10.95 15.93
N LYS A 129 1.05 -11.34 16.64
CA LYS A 129 0.08 -12.34 16.21
C LYS A 129 -1.29 -11.67 16.17
N LEU A 130 -1.99 -11.80 15.05
CA LEU A 130 -3.33 -11.30 14.81
C LEU A 130 -4.21 -12.47 14.38
N TYR A 131 -5.52 -12.38 14.61
CA TYR A 131 -6.47 -13.35 14.09
C TYR A 131 -7.69 -12.66 13.45
N LEU A 132 -8.31 -13.36 12.51
CA LEU A 132 -9.55 -12.99 11.83
C LEU A 132 -10.40 -14.24 11.60
N ASP A 133 -11.63 -14.27 12.10
CA ASP A 133 -12.58 -15.35 11.78
C ASP A 133 -13.31 -15.05 10.47
N LEU A 134 -12.97 -15.81 9.44
CA LEU A 134 -13.54 -15.69 8.11
C LEU A 134 -15.04 -16.00 8.09
N SER A 135 -15.53 -16.84 9.00
CA SER A 135 -16.95 -17.26 9.06
C SER A 135 -17.87 -16.11 9.47
N THR A 136 -17.32 -15.11 10.15
CA THR A 136 -18.03 -13.89 10.57
C THR A 136 -17.91 -12.75 9.56
N LEU A 137 -17.15 -12.96 8.48
CA LEU A 137 -16.92 -11.95 7.46
C LEU A 137 -18.13 -11.80 6.53
N SER A 138 -18.33 -10.58 6.03
CA SER A 138 -19.34 -10.27 5.00
C SER A 138 -18.65 -9.63 3.79
N PRO A 139 -19.34 -9.34 2.68
CA PRO A 139 -18.75 -8.53 1.63
C PRO A 139 -18.41 -7.12 2.17
N TYR A 140 -17.24 -6.59 1.81
CA TYR A 140 -16.73 -5.32 2.31
C TYR A 140 -16.44 -4.32 1.18
N ILE A 141 -16.66 -3.04 1.47
CA ILE A 141 -16.25 -1.94 0.62
C ILE A 141 -15.24 -1.08 1.36
N SER A 142 -14.21 -0.63 0.64
CA SER A 142 -13.30 0.40 1.13
C SER A 142 -13.59 1.76 0.50
N GLY A 143 -13.61 2.82 1.31
CA GLY A 143 -13.74 4.20 0.84
C GLY A 143 -14.91 4.98 1.44
N PRO A 144 -15.11 6.24 0.98
CA PRO A 144 -14.48 6.82 -0.19
C PRO A 144 -13.04 7.29 0.08
N ASN A 145 -12.22 7.35 -0.97
CA ASN A 145 -10.94 8.05 -1.03
C ASN A 145 -9.82 7.62 -0.06
N SER A 146 -10.01 6.52 0.66
CA SER A 146 -9.04 5.96 1.58
C SER A 146 -9.22 4.45 1.68
N VAL A 147 -8.11 3.72 1.60
CA VAL A 147 -8.06 2.26 1.78
C VAL A 147 -8.28 1.84 3.24
N LYS A 148 -8.24 2.79 4.18
CA LYS A 148 -8.40 2.55 5.62
C LYS A 148 -9.86 2.66 6.07
N ILE A 149 -10.70 3.32 5.29
CA ILE A 149 -12.15 3.31 5.53
C ILE A 149 -12.66 1.99 4.98
N SER A 150 -13.17 1.12 5.84
CA SER A 150 -13.66 -0.21 5.51
C SER A 150 -15.01 -0.40 6.17
N THR A 151 -16.03 -0.76 5.39
CA THR A 151 -17.41 -0.86 5.88
C THR A 151 -18.08 -2.08 5.25
N PRO A 152 -18.83 -2.88 6.03
CA PRO A 152 -19.66 -3.95 5.48
C PRO A 152 -20.59 -3.42 4.38
N LEU A 153 -20.73 -4.20 3.32
CA LEU A 153 -21.55 -3.83 2.18
C LEU A 153 -23.02 -3.63 2.56
N HIS A 154 -23.56 -4.46 3.46
CA HIS A 154 -24.96 -4.36 3.87
C HIS A 154 -25.28 -3.05 4.59
N ASP A 155 -24.33 -2.49 5.35
CA ASP A 155 -24.47 -1.17 5.98
C ASP A 155 -24.44 -0.05 4.93
N LEU A 156 -23.47 -0.11 3.99
CA LEU A 156 -23.34 0.91 2.94
C LEU A 156 -24.49 0.90 1.94
N ALA A 157 -25.04 -0.27 1.62
CA ALA A 157 -26.16 -0.40 0.69
C ALA A 157 -27.39 0.38 1.16
N THR A 158 -27.61 0.51 2.48
CA THR A 158 -28.72 1.31 3.04
C THR A 158 -28.66 2.79 2.67
N LYS A 159 -27.46 3.31 2.34
CA LYS A 159 -27.23 4.72 2.02
C LYS A 159 -27.58 5.07 0.58
N ASN A 160 -27.87 4.09 -0.29
CA ASN A 160 -28.21 4.30 -1.71
C ASN A 160 -27.25 5.23 -2.45
N ILE A 161 -25.95 5.05 -2.22
CA ILE A 161 -24.89 5.88 -2.84
C ILE A 161 -24.88 5.59 -4.34
N LYS A 162 -25.22 6.58 -5.15
CA LYS A 162 -25.14 6.50 -6.62
C LYS A 162 -23.71 6.33 -7.08
N ILE A 163 -23.53 5.59 -8.17
CA ILE A 163 -22.26 5.50 -8.86
C ILE A 163 -22.40 5.99 -10.30
N ASP A 164 -21.32 6.55 -10.83
CA ASP A 164 -21.20 7.00 -12.22
C ASP A 164 -20.34 6.02 -13.03
N LYS A 165 -19.33 5.42 -12.38
CA LYS A 165 -18.37 4.54 -13.06
C LYS A 165 -18.03 3.29 -12.25
N GLY A 166 -18.05 2.14 -12.90
CA GLY A 166 -17.56 0.86 -12.38
C GLY A 166 -16.26 0.44 -13.08
N TYR A 167 -15.33 -0.19 -12.36
CA TYR A 167 -14.06 -0.62 -12.95
C TYR A 167 -13.69 -2.05 -12.54
N ILE A 168 -13.68 -2.98 -13.50
CA ILE A 168 -13.12 -4.33 -13.35
C ILE A 168 -11.87 -4.38 -14.22
N VAL A 169 -10.79 -3.84 -13.64
CA VAL A 169 -9.50 -3.64 -14.27
C VAL A 169 -8.40 -3.97 -13.26
N SER A 170 -7.13 -3.77 -13.62
CA SER A 170 -5.97 -3.99 -12.75
C SER A 170 -5.56 -5.46 -12.57
N CYS A 171 -4.32 -5.65 -12.15
CA CYS A 171 -3.74 -6.95 -11.84
C CYS A 171 -4.32 -7.62 -10.58
N THR A 172 -5.13 -6.89 -9.79
CA THR A 172 -5.64 -7.38 -8.50
C THR A 172 -6.85 -8.30 -8.67
N ASN A 173 -7.85 -7.87 -9.45
CA ASN A 173 -9.13 -8.55 -9.59
C ASN A 173 -9.70 -8.39 -11.01
N SER A 174 -8.93 -8.81 -12.00
CA SER A 174 -9.37 -8.84 -13.42
C SER A 174 -8.81 -10.03 -14.18
N ARG A 175 -8.63 -11.16 -13.50
CA ARG A 175 -8.34 -12.45 -14.14
C ARG A 175 -9.63 -13.01 -14.74
N SER A 176 -9.54 -14.06 -15.54
CA SER A 176 -10.71 -14.72 -16.12
C SER A 176 -11.72 -15.13 -15.06
N SER A 177 -11.27 -15.62 -13.90
CA SER A 177 -12.14 -15.95 -12.77
C SER A 177 -12.87 -14.73 -12.17
N ASP A 178 -12.22 -13.57 -12.12
CA ASP A 178 -12.83 -12.33 -11.62
C ASP A 178 -13.87 -11.79 -12.62
N LEU A 179 -13.54 -11.83 -13.92
CA LEU A 179 -14.43 -11.42 -15.02
C LEU A 179 -15.65 -12.36 -15.10
N LYS A 180 -15.43 -13.66 -14.90
CA LYS A 180 -16.50 -14.65 -14.77
C LYS A 180 -17.42 -14.35 -13.60
N ALA A 181 -16.88 -14.12 -12.41
CA ALA A 181 -17.69 -13.80 -11.24
C ALA A 181 -18.55 -12.53 -11.45
N ALA A 182 -18.01 -11.53 -12.14
CA ALA A 182 -18.77 -10.35 -12.55
C ALA A 182 -19.86 -10.67 -13.60
N ALA A 183 -19.55 -11.50 -14.60
CA ALA A 183 -20.50 -11.93 -15.62
C ALA A 183 -21.67 -12.72 -15.03
N GLU A 184 -21.40 -13.57 -14.04
CA GLU A 184 -22.40 -14.35 -13.31
C GLU A 184 -23.46 -13.46 -12.62
N VAL A 185 -23.10 -12.24 -12.21
CA VAL A 185 -24.08 -11.27 -11.67
C VAL A 185 -25.11 -10.86 -12.73
N PHE A 186 -24.65 -10.56 -13.95
CA PHE A 186 -25.54 -10.21 -15.06
C PHE A 186 -26.34 -11.42 -15.54
N GLN A 187 -25.75 -12.62 -15.55
CA GLN A 187 -26.44 -13.86 -15.92
C GLN A 187 -27.54 -14.22 -14.91
N ALA A 188 -27.25 -14.14 -13.60
CA ALA A 188 -28.26 -14.37 -12.57
C ALA A 188 -29.42 -13.38 -12.68
N ALA A 189 -29.14 -12.11 -12.99
CA ALA A 189 -30.19 -11.13 -13.25
C ALA A 189 -30.99 -11.44 -14.55
N ALA A 190 -30.34 -12.04 -15.55
CA ALA A 190 -30.99 -12.47 -16.79
C ALA A 190 -31.99 -13.63 -16.58
N GLU A 191 -31.75 -14.53 -15.62
CA GLU A 191 -32.68 -15.62 -15.27
C GLU A 191 -34.06 -15.08 -14.89
N SER A 192 -34.10 -13.96 -14.17
CA SER A 192 -35.33 -13.26 -13.79
C SER A 192 -35.91 -12.38 -14.91
N ASN A 193 -35.19 -12.23 -16.04
CA ASN A 193 -35.53 -11.33 -17.15
C ASN A 193 -35.61 -12.06 -18.51
N GLY A 194 -36.24 -13.24 -18.52
CA GLY A 194 -36.49 -14.00 -19.75
C GLY A 194 -35.22 -14.45 -20.47
N GLY A 195 -34.11 -14.62 -19.74
CA GLY A 195 -32.81 -15.08 -20.25
C GLY A 195 -31.99 -14.01 -20.97
N ARG A 196 -32.42 -12.75 -20.99
CA ARG A 196 -31.69 -11.66 -21.65
C ARG A 196 -30.77 -10.95 -20.67
N ILE A 197 -29.49 -10.82 -21.06
CA ILE A 197 -28.51 -10.05 -20.30
C ILE A 197 -29.01 -8.61 -20.12
N PRO A 198 -29.27 -8.16 -18.88
CA PRO A 198 -29.70 -6.80 -18.63
C PRO A 198 -28.57 -5.80 -18.92
N LYS A 199 -28.95 -4.58 -19.30
CA LYS A 199 -27.98 -3.51 -19.54
C LYS A 199 -27.55 -2.88 -18.22
N ILE A 200 -26.32 -2.36 -18.22
CA ILE A 200 -25.81 -1.46 -17.18
C ILE A 200 -26.81 -0.31 -16.98
N ALA A 201 -26.95 0.15 -15.73
CA ALA A 201 -27.90 1.20 -15.37
C ALA A 201 -27.67 2.50 -16.16
N ASP A 202 -28.76 3.20 -16.47
CA ASP A 202 -28.71 4.48 -17.18
C ASP A 202 -27.82 5.49 -16.45
N GLY A 203 -26.89 6.10 -17.20
CA GLY A 203 -25.92 7.06 -16.66
C GLY A 203 -24.64 6.42 -16.08
N VAL A 204 -24.58 5.10 -15.95
CA VAL A 204 -23.39 4.39 -15.43
C VAL A 204 -22.52 3.84 -16.56
N LYS A 205 -21.20 3.95 -16.40
CA LYS A 205 -20.22 3.32 -17.30
C LYS A 205 -19.44 2.24 -16.58
N LEU A 206 -19.50 1.00 -17.06
CA LEU A 206 -18.64 -0.09 -16.57
C LEU A 206 -17.44 -0.26 -17.51
N TYR A 207 -16.23 -0.13 -16.99
CA TYR A 207 -14.99 -0.38 -17.73
C TYR A 207 -14.41 -1.74 -17.36
N ILE A 208 -14.05 -2.54 -18.36
CA ILE A 208 -13.41 -3.84 -18.17
C ILE A 208 -12.08 -3.91 -18.91
N ALA A 209 -11.07 -4.50 -18.27
CA ALA A 209 -9.77 -4.77 -18.87
C ALA A 209 -9.18 -6.01 -18.22
N ALA A 210 -8.90 -7.07 -18.98
CA ALA A 210 -8.30 -8.26 -18.41
C ALA A 210 -6.88 -7.98 -17.86
N ALA A 211 -6.47 -8.73 -16.85
CA ALA A 211 -5.15 -8.60 -16.21
C ALA A 211 -3.99 -8.90 -17.18
N SER A 212 -4.25 -9.68 -18.24
CA SER A 212 -3.34 -9.93 -19.36
C SER A 212 -4.13 -10.34 -20.60
N ALA A 213 -3.47 -10.38 -21.76
CA ALA A 213 -4.06 -10.90 -22.99
C ALA A 213 -4.47 -12.38 -22.86
N SER A 214 -3.74 -13.19 -22.09
CA SER A 214 -4.08 -14.60 -21.86
C SER A 214 -5.34 -14.75 -21.01
N GLU A 215 -5.49 -13.93 -19.97
CA GLU A 215 -6.70 -13.93 -19.13
C GLU A 215 -7.93 -13.47 -19.93
N GLN A 216 -7.76 -12.52 -20.86
CA GLN A 216 -8.82 -12.11 -21.77
C GLN A 216 -9.26 -13.27 -22.66
N ALA A 217 -8.32 -13.96 -23.30
CA ALA A 217 -8.62 -15.08 -24.19
C ALA A 217 -9.39 -16.20 -23.47
N ILE A 218 -9.03 -16.50 -22.21
CA ILE A 218 -9.77 -17.47 -21.38
C ILE A 218 -11.19 -16.97 -21.11
N ALA A 219 -11.35 -15.69 -20.75
CA ALA A 219 -12.66 -15.10 -20.47
C ALA A 219 -13.57 -15.08 -21.72
N GLU A 220 -12.99 -14.88 -22.90
CA GLU A 220 -13.67 -14.93 -24.20
C GLU A 220 -14.09 -16.35 -24.58
N ASP A 221 -13.23 -17.35 -24.38
CA ASP A 221 -13.53 -18.76 -24.65
C ASP A 221 -14.64 -19.28 -23.72
N GLU A 222 -14.62 -18.87 -22.45
CA GLU A 222 -15.65 -19.22 -21.46
C GLU A 222 -16.96 -18.41 -21.61
N GLY A 223 -17.02 -17.41 -22.52
CA GLY A 223 -18.21 -16.58 -22.77
C GLY A 223 -18.50 -15.49 -21.73
N SER A 224 -17.70 -15.43 -20.66
CA SER A 224 -17.83 -14.41 -19.60
C SER A 224 -17.56 -13.00 -20.13
N TRP A 225 -16.59 -12.85 -21.04
CA TRP A 225 -16.26 -11.58 -21.64
C TRP A 225 -17.43 -11.02 -22.46
N GLN A 226 -18.03 -11.87 -23.29
CA GLN A 226 -19.16 -11.53 -24.14
C GLN A 226 -20.37 -11.13 -23.30
N THR A 227 -20.64 -11.81 -22.19
CA THR A 227 -21.70 -11.42 -21.25
C THR A 227 -21.54 -9.96 -20.79
N LEU A 228 -20.32 -9.56 -20.40
CA LEU A 228 -20.06 -8.20 -19.93
C LEU A 228 -20.17 -7.17 -21.06
N VAL A 229 -19.66 -7.50 -22.25
CA VAL A 229 -19.80 -6.64 -23.45
C VAL A 229 -21.27 -6.49 -23.85
N GLU A 230 -22.05 -7.57 -23.80
CA GLU A 230 -23.49 -7.57 -24.05
C GLU A 230 -24.26 -6.74 -23.01
N ALA A 231 -23.83 -6.72 -21.76
CA ALA A 231 -24.38 -5.81 -20.75
C ALA A 231 -24.08 -4.32 -21.03
N GLY A 232 -23.15 -4.03 -21.94
CA GLY A 232 -22.76 -2.69 -22.36
C GLY A 232 -21.42 -2.21 -21.77
N ALA A 233 -20.59 -3.12 -21.26
CA ALA A 233 -19.29 -2.75 -20.70
C ALA A 233 -18.36 -2.16 -21.77
N ILE A 234 -17.58 -1.16 -21.38
CA ILE A 234 -16.57 -0.51 -22.21
C ILE A 234 -15.25 -1.25 -22.03
N VAL A 235 -14.79 -1.88 -23.11
CA VAL A 235 -13.54 -2.64 -23.12
C VAL A 235 -12.33 -1.72 -23.22
N LEU A 236 -11.33 -1.99 -22.38
CA LEU A 236 -10.01 -1.37 -22.41
C LEU A 236 -8.94 -2.42 -22.70
N PRO A 237 -7.77 -2.03 -23.26
CA PRO A 237 -6.68 -2.96 -23.50
C PRO A 237 -6.12 -3.52 -22.18
N PRO A 238 -5.64 -4.79 -22.15
CA PRO A 238 -4.99 -5.38 -20.98
C PRO A 238 -3.81 -4.54 -20.46
N SER A 239 -4.09 -3.70 -19.47
CA SER A 239 -3.16 -2.68 -18.95
C SER A 239 -3.67 -2.14 -17.62
N CYS A 240 -2.88 -1.30 -16.95
CA CYS A 240 -3.32 -0.65 -15.71
C CYS A 240 -4.49 0.33 -15.95
N GLY A 241 -4.44 1.10 -17.04
CA GLY A 241 -5.44 2.11 -17.41
C GLY A 241 -5.87 3.00 -16.22
N PRO A 242 -7.19 3.17 -15.97
CA PRO A 242 -7.69 4.10 -14.97
C PRO A 242 -7.26 3.75 -13.53
N CYS A 243 -6.83 2.52 -13.25
CA CYS A 243 -6.33 2.10 -11.92
C CYS A 243 -5.16 2.96 -11.41
N ILE A 244 -4.39 3.56 -12.32
CA ILE A 244 -3.25 4.43 -12.01
C ILE A 244 -3.49 5.89 -12.42
N GLY A 245 -4.74 6.25 -12.75
CA GLY A 245 -5.10 7.60 -13.18
C GLY A 245 -4.68 7.93 -14.61
N LEU A 246 -4.58 6.92 -15.49
CA LEU A 246 -4.21 7.08 -16.90
C LEU A 246 -5.25 6.49 -17.85
N GLY A 247 -5.24 6.94 -19.09
CA GLY A 247 -6.09 6.40 -20.15
C GLY A 247 -7.55 6.83 -20.04
N THR A 248 -8.45 5.99 -20.55
CA THR A 248 -9.87 6.32 -20.72
C THR A 248 -10.67 5.99 -19.47
N GLY A 249 -11.69 6.80 -19.20
CA GLY A 249 -12.68 6.53 -18.17
C GLY A 249 -12.32 7.05 -16.78
N LEU A 250 -11.41 8.02 -16.67
CA LEU A 250 -11.10 8.67 -15.40
C LEU A 250 -12.33 9.32 -14.77
N LEU A 251 -12.39 9.35 -13.43
CA LEU A 251 -13.41 10.08 -12.69
C LEU A 251 -13.27 11.60 -12.89
N GLU A 252 -14.41 12.26 -13.02
CA GLU A 252 -14.56 13.71 -13.15
C GLU A 252 -14.98 14.33 -11.81
N ASP A 253 -15.10 15.65 -11.75
CA ASP A 253 -15.46 16.36 -10.53
C ASP A 253 -16.85 15.94 -10.02
N GLY A 254 -16.92 15.51 -8.75
CA GLY A 254 -18.17 15.08 -8.10
C GLY A 254 -18.65 13.67 -8.46
N GLU A 255 -18.02 13.00 -9.42
CA GLU A 255 -18.40 11.63 -9.78
C GLU A 255 -18.00 10.62 -8.69
N THR A 256 -18.79 9.55 -8.58
CA THR A 256 -18.54 8.41 -7.71
C THR A 256 -18.18 7.18 -8.53
N GLY A 257 -17.03 6.59 -8.23
CA GLY A 257 -16.55 5.35 -8.85
C GLY A 257 -16.43 4.19 -7.87
N ILE A 258 -16.74 2.97 -8.30
CA ILE A 258 -16.39 1.74 -7.58
C ILE A 258 -15.46 0.86 -8.43
N SER A 259 -14.36 0.41 -7.84
CA SER A 259 -13.30 -0.32 -8.55
C SER A 259 -12.94 -1.63 -7.86
N ALA A 260 -12.70 -2.68 -8.66
CA ALA A 260 -12.11 -3.93 -8.18
C ALA A 260 -10.58 -3.82 -7.95
N SER A 261 -9.98 -2.65 -8.22
CA SER A 261 -8.56 -2.41 -7.98
C SER A 261 -8.21 -2.30 -6.49
N ASN A 262 -6.96 -1.96 -6.17
CA ASN A 262 -6.42 -1.98 -4.80
C ASN A 262 -6.22 -0.60 -4.16
N ARG A 263 -6.46 0.50 -4.87
CA ARG A 263 -6.18 1.86 -4.37
C ARG A 263 -7.24 2.84 -4.83
N ASN A 264 -7.72 3.65 -3.89
CA ASN A 264 -8.72 4.68 -4.12
C ASN A 264 -8.29 6.05 -3.59
N PHE A 265 -7.00 6.33 -3.39
CA PHE A 265 -6.54 7.62 -2.87
C PHE A 265 -7.12 8.82 -3.61
N LYS A 266 -7.19 9.97 -2.95
CA LYS A 266 -7.66 11.22 -3.57
C LYS A 266 -6.89 11.52 -4.85
N GLY A 267 -7.61 11.69 -5.97
CA GLY A 267 -7.01 11.94 -7.30
C GLY A 267 -6.44 10.70 -7.99
N ARG A 268 -6.59 9.50 -7.42
CA ARG A 268 -6.01 8.26 -7.95
C ARG A 268 -6.66 7.80 -9.26
N LEU A 269 -7.98 7.88 -9.35
CA LEU A 269 -8.77 7.41 -10.50
C LEU A 269 -9.15 8.56 -11.44
N GLY A 270 -8.61 9.77 -11.25
CA GLY A 270 -8.99 10.96 -12.00
C GLY A 270 -9.01 12.20 -11.12
N SER A 271 -10.15 12.89 -11.08
CA SER A 271 -10.31 14.11 -10.28
C SER A 271 -10.06 13.89 -8.80
N ARG A 272 -9.45 14.90 -8.17
CA ARG A 272 -9.30 15.01 -6.70
C ARG A 272 -10.62 15.30 -5.98
N LEU A 273 -11.67 15.69 -6.72
CA LEU A 273 -13.01 15.99 -6.22
C LEU A 273 -13.99 14.82 -6.43
N ALA A 274 -13.51 13.70 -6.99
CA ALA A 274 -14.29 12.48 -7.14
C ALA A 274 -14.30 11.65 -5.85
N HIS A 275 -15.24 10.70 -5.76
CA HIS A 275 -15.35 9.72 -4.69
C HIS A 275 -15.03 8.32 -5.22
N ALA A 276 -13.95 7.71 -4.76
CA ALA A 276 -13.52 6.39 -5.19
C ALA A 276 -13.72 5.33 -4.09
N TYR A 277 -14.42 4.27 -4.42
CA TYR A 277 -14.65 3.08 -3.59
C TYR A 277 -13.95 1.86 -4.19
N LEU A 278 -13.61 0.89 -3.33
CA LEU A 278 -13.10 -0.41 -3.72
C LEU A 278 -14.05 -1.51 -3.28
N GLY A 279 -14.27 -2.51 -4.12
CA GLY A 279 -15.07 -3.70 -3.81
C GLY A 279 -14.57 -4.93 -4.57
N SER A 280 -15.26 -6.07 -4.42
CA SER A 280 -15.01 -7.24 -5.28
C SER A 280 -15.57 -7.03 -6.70
N PRO A 281 -15.13 -7.82 -7.70
CA PRO A 281 -15.71 -7.79 -9.05
C PRO A 281 -17.23 -7.91 -9.08
N GLU A 282 -17.80 -8.79 -8.25
CA GLU A 282 -19.24 -9.02 -8.16
C GLU A 282 -19.98 -7.81 -7.58
N VAL A 283 -19.39 -7.14 -6.58
CA VAL A 283 -19.93 -5.89 -6.01
C VAL A 283 -19.87 -4.77 -7.03
N VAL A 284 -18.79 -4.65 -7.80
CA VAL A 284 -18.68 -3.67 -8.90
C VAL A 284 -19.74 -3.94 -9.97
N ALA A 285 -19.89 -5.19 -10.39
CA ALA A 285 -20.89 -5.60 -11.39
C ALA A 285 -22.33 -5.34 -10.91
N ALA A 286 -22.65 -5.74 -9.68
CA ALA A 286 -23.96 -5.51 -9.07
C ALA A 286 -24.27 -4.01 -8.94
N SER A 287 -23.26 -3.21 -8.57
CA SER A 287 -23.42 -1.76 -8.48
C SER A 287 -23.61 -1.11 -9.85
N ALA A 288 -22.91 -1.60 -10.89
CA ALA A 288 -23.08 -1.12 -12.26
C ALA A 288 -24.47 -1.48 -12.82
N LEU A 289 -24.98 -2.66 -12.46
CA LEU A 289 -26.32 -3.10 -12.86
C LEU A 289 -27.43 -2.28 -12.20
N SER A 290 -27.28 -1.88 -10.93
CA SER A 290 -28.32 -1.15 -10.19
C SER A 290 -28.17 0.39 -10.22
N GLY A 291 -26.97 0.89 -10.53
CA GLY A 291 -26.63 2.31 -10.50
C GLY A 291 -26.29 2.89 -9.12
N VAL A 292 -26.30 2.05 -8.09
CA VAL A 292 -25.95 2.41 -6.70
C VAL A 292 -25.05 1.34 -6.08
N LEU A 293 -24.27 1.67 -5.06
CA LEU A 293 -23.46 0.67 -4.34
C LEU A 293 -24.31 -0.51 -3.86
N SER A 294 -24.08 -1.68 -4.45
CA SER A 294 -24.92 -2.87 -4.30
C SER A 294 -24.09 -4.16 -4.32
N GLY A 295 -24.66 -5.23 -3.76
CA GLY A 295 -24.08 -6.57 -3.79
C GLY A 295 -24.85 -7.55 -4.68
N PRO A 296 -24.26 -8.72 -4.99
CA PRO A 296 -24.89 -9.73 -5.86
C PRO A 296 -26.06 -10.48 -5.18
N GLY A 297 -26.37 -10.21 -3.90
CA GLY A 297 -27.50 -10.82 -3.19
C GLY A 297 -27.30 -12.26 -2.70
N ILE A 298 -26.12 -12.85 -2.97
CA ILE A 298 -25.72 -14.22 -2.57
C ILE A 298 -25.55 -14.32 -1.05
N TYR A 299 -24.78 -13.38 -0.46
CA TYR A 299 -24.57 -13.34 0.97
C TYR A 299 -25.86 -12.94 1.69
N LYS A 300 -26.24 -13.72 2.71
CA LYS A 300 -27.35 -13.41 3.61
C LYS A 300 -26.77 -13.02 4.96
N VAL A 301 -27.09 -11.82 5.42
CA VAL A 301 -26.69 -11.35 6.76
C VAL A 301 -27.36 -12.27 7.80
N PRO A 302 -26.60 -12.95 8.66
CA PRO A 302 -27.17 -13.76 9.74
C PRO A 302 -28.01 -12.89 10.70
N GLU A 303 -29.11 -13.44 11.24
CA GLU A 303 -29.97 -12.71 12.20
C GLU A 303 -29.20 -12.25 13.46
N ASN A 304 -28.17 -13.00 13.84
CA ASN A 304 -27.31 -12.74 14.98
C ASN A 304 -25.99 -12.05 14.60
N TYR A 305 -25.90 -11.40 13.43
CA TYR A 305 -24.69 -10.70 13.02
C TYR A 305 -24.37 -9.54 13.98
N SER A 306 -23.24 -9.63 14.67
CA SER A 306 -22.75 -8.63 15.63
C SER A 306 -21.47 -7.92 15.17
N GLY A 307 -21.01 -8.22 13.96
CA GLY A 307 -19.74 -7.74 13.41
C GLY A 307 -18.77 -8.89 13.12
N VAL A 308 -17.62 -8.53 12.55
CA VAL A 308 -16.52 -9.45 12.28
C VAL A 308 -15.76 -9.73 13.57
N GLU A 309 -15.40 -10.99 13.82
CA GLU A 309 -14.56 -11.40 14.94
C GLU A 309 -13.08 -11.35 14.54
N TYR A 310 -12.30 -10.55 15.26
CA TYR A 310 -10.87 -10.34 15.03
C TYR A 310 -10.19 -9.86 16.31
N GLY A 311 -8.87 -9.99 16.37
CA GLY A 311 -8.11 -9.45 17.49
C GLY A 311 -6.63 -9.80 17.46
N TYR A 312 -5.98 -9.60 18.60
CA TYR A 312 -4.59 -9.94 18.83
C TYR A 312 -4.47 -11.36 19.43
N GLY A 313 -3.40 -12.08 19.09
CA GLY A 313 -3.16 -13.46 19.53
C GLY A 313 -3.60 -14.50 18.50
N THR A 314 -3.94 -15.70 18.98
CA THR A 314 -4.26 -16.88 18.16
C THR A 314 -5.75 -17.09 17.90
N GLY A 315 -6.61 -16.29 18.53
CA GLY A 315 -8.08 -16.46 18.49
C GLY A 315 -8.58 -17.72 19.22
N GLU A 316 -7.72 -18.40 20.00
CA GLU A 316 -8.13 -19.51 20.85
C GLU A 316 -8.79 -19.00 22.14
N PRO A 317 -9.68 -19.80 22.77
CA PRO A 317 -10.29 -19.45 24.04
C PRO A 317 -9.23 -19.07 25.08
N ARG A 318 -9.52 -18.03 25.85
CA ARG A 318 -8.62 -17.55 26.90
C ARG A 318 -8.52 -18.59 28.01
N THR A 319 -7.38 -19.25 28.09
CA THR A 319 -6.92 -20.00 29.25
C THR A 319 -5.85 -19.19 29.98
N ILE A 320 -5.66 -19.44 31.28
CA ILE A 320 -4.61 -18.77 32.08
C ILE A 320 -3.22 -19.00 31.45
N GLU A 321 -3.00 -20.19 30.89
CA GLU A 321 -1.75 -20.58 30.22
C GLU A 321 -1.53 -19.80 28.91
N ASN A 322 -2.57 -19.66 28.08
CA ASN A 322 -2.50 -18.91 26.82
C ASN A 322 -2.34 -17.40 27.03
N GLU A 323 -2.98 -16.84 28.07
CA GLU A 323 -2.80 -15.43 28.45
C GLU A 323 -1.38 -15.15 28.92
N LEU A 324 -0.83 -16.01 29.79
CA LEU A 324 0.54 -15.86 30.29
C LEU A 324 1.57 -15.97 29.15
N GLY A 325 1.39 -16.95 28.25
CA GLY A 325 2.25 -17.11 27.07
C GLY A 325 2.20 -15.90 26.13
N THR A 326 1.00 -15.40 25.82
CA THR A 326 0.83 -14.23 24.94
C THR A 326 1.41 -12.95 25.57
N ALA A 327 1.23 -12.76 26.88
CA ALA A 327 1.77 -11.61 27.60
C ALA A 327 3.31 -11.64 27.67
N LEU A 328 3.90 -12.82 27.87
CA LEU A 328 5.36 -13.01 27.83
C LEU A 328 5.92 -12.70 26.45
N GLU A 329 5.33 -13.22 25.38
CA GLU A 329 5.76 -12.93 24.00
C GLU A 329 5.63 -11.43 23.66
N GLN A 330 4.55 -10.78 24.08
CA GLN A 330 4.37 -9.33 23.89
C GLN A 330 5.40 -8.51 24.66
N LEU A 331 5.73 -8.93 25.89
CA LEU A 331 6.74 -8.27 26.70
C LEU A 331 8.15 -8.46 26.12
N GLU A 332 8.47 -9.66 25.64
CA GLU A 332 9.74 -9.95 24.95
C GLU A 332 9.87 -9.13 23.65
N SER A 333 8.82 -9.07 22.83
CA SER A 333 8.79 -8.19 21.64
C SER A 333 8.94 -6.71 22.00
N LEU A 334 8.38 -6.25 23.12
CA LEU A 334 8.58 -4.88 23.61
C LEU A 334 10.01 -4.66 24.09
N ILE A 335 10.59 -5.62 24.80
CA ILE A 335 11.98 -5.56 25.27
C ILE A 335 12.95 -5.54 24.09
N ASP A 336 12.75 -6.39 23.08
CA ASP A 336 13.60 -6.43 21.87
C ASP A 336 13.48 -5.13 21.06
N ARG A 337 12.29 -4.54 20.97
CA ARG A 337 12.09 -3.20 20.39
C ARG A 337 12.76 -2.09 21.18
N VAL A 338 12.71 -2.15 22.51
CA VAL A 338 13.37 -1.17 23.38
C VAL A 338 14.89 -1.36 23.33
N GLN A 339 15.40 -2.58 23.21
CA GLN A 339 16.84 -2.85 23.08
C GLN A 339 17.39 -2.51 21.69
N THR A 340 16.56 -2.59 20.64
CA THR A 340 16.94 -2.13 19.30
C THR A 340 16.76 -0.62 19.12
N ALA A 341 15.87 0.03 19.88
CA ALA A 341 15.66 1.48 19.85
C ALA A 341 16.44 2.28 20.92
N ALA A 342 16.85 1.65 22.02
CA ALA A 342 17.66 2.26 23.07
C ALA A 342 19.12 1.84 22.91
N PRO A 343 20.09 2.77 23.05
CA PRO A 343 21.49 2.39 23.05
C PRO A 343 21.76 1.48 24.26
N THR A 344 22.29 0.28 24.02
CA THR A 344 22.91 -0.52 25.06
C THR A 344 24.23 0.13 25.46
N GLY A 345 24.22 0.94 26.51
CA GLY A 345 25.46 1.49 27.07
C GLY A 345 25.21 2.66 28.01
N ASN A 346 25.47 2.43 29.31
CA ASN A 346 25.46 3.45 30.34
C ASN A 346 26.84 4.15 30.45
N ASP A 347 27.43 4.50 29.31
CA ASP A 347 28.67 5.30 29.26
C ASP A 347 28.32 6.72 28.84
N ALA A 348 28.15 7.58 29.84
CA ALA A 348 27.95 9.01 29.69
C ALA A 348 29.26 9.73 29.31
N ALA A 349 29.87 9.33 28.19
CA ALA A 349 30.68 10.21 27.37
C ALA A 349 29.82 10.57 26.15
N GLN A 350 29.69 11.86 25.81
CA GLN A 350 28.95 12.31 24.63
C GLN A 350 29.52 11.66 23.37
N ALA A 351 28.96 10.51 22.97
CA ALA A 351 29.29 9.87 21.71
C ALA A 351 28.85 10.81 20.59
N VAL A 352 29.83 11.40 19.92
CA VAL A 352 29.62 12.25 18.75
C VAL A 352 29.42 11.33 17.56
N THR A 353 28.31 11.48 16.85
CA THR A 353 28.09 10.73 15.61
C THR A 353 29.17 11.10 14.61
N LYS A 354 29.87 10.10 14.09
CA LYS A 354 30.89 10.32 13.06
C LYS A 354 30.21 10.81 11.78
N ILE A 355 30.61 11.99 11.31
CA ILE A 355 30.10 12.59 10.08
C ILE A 355 31.09 12.32 8.94
N LEU A 356 30.61 11.67 7.87
CA LEU A 356 31.42 11.40 6.68
C LEU A 356 31.58 12.66 5.80
N PRO A 357 32.73 12.82 5.10
CA PRO A 357 32.93 13.93 4.18
C PRO A 357 31.80 14.03 3.14
N GLY A 358 31.25 15.23 2.94
CA GLY A 358 30.13 15.48 2.02
C GLY A 358 28.73 15.27 2.63
N PHE A 359 28.63 14.74 3.86
CA PHE A 359 27.37 14.69 4.59
C PHE A 359 27.19 15.95 5.46
N PRO A 360 25.98 16.55 5.55
CA PRO A 360 25.76 17.73 6.37
C PRO A 360 25.92 17.41 7.86
N THR A 361 26.49 18.36 8.63
CA THR A 361 26.57 18.26 10.11
C THR A 361 25.30 18.74 10.80
N LYS A 362 24.54 19.62 10.12
CA LYS A 362 23.29 20.22 10.61
C LYS A 362 22.36 20.54 9.43
N ILE A 363 21.07 20.34 9.64
CA ILE A 363 20.00 20.76 8.72
C ILE A 363 19.03 21.64 9.51
N SER A 364 18.65 22.80 8.98
CA SER A 364 17.72 23.71 9.66
C SER A 364 16.84 24.47 8.68
N GLY A 365 15.62 24.78 9.10
CA GLY A 365 14.63 25.49 8.30
C GLY A 365 13.35 25.80 9.08
N GLU A 366 12.46 26.58 8.46
CA GLU A 366 11.11 26.79 8.98
C GLU A 366 10.27 25.52 8.75
N ILE A 367 9.43 25.18 9.72
CA ILE A 367 8.50 24.06 9.64
C ILE A 367 7.30 24.44 8.76
N ILE A 368 7.15 23.69 7.68
CA ILE A 368 5.92 23.61 6.90
C ILE A 368 5.16 22.38 7.32
N PHE A 369 4.00 22.57 7.95
CA PHE A 369 3.19 21.48 8.46
C PHE A 369 2.09 21.11 7.48
N ALA A 370 2.19 19.90 6.94
CA ALA A 370 1.17 19.21 6.15
C ALA A 370 0.45 18.20 7.05
N ASP A 371 -0.60 18.63 7.74
CA ASP A 371 -1.32 17.83 8.75
C ASP A 371 -2.19 16.73 8.11
N ALA A 372 -1.55 15.66 7.67
CA ALA A 372 -2.23 14.47 7.20
C ALA A 372 -1.50 13.20 7.61
N ASP A 373 -2.28 12.25 8.13
CA ASP A 373 -1.86 10.87 8.24
C ASP A 373 -2.12 10.17 6.90
N ASN A 374 -1.27 9.19 6.57
CA ASN A 374 -1.34 8.45 5.31
C ASN A 374 -1.22 9.36 4.07
N LEU A 375 -0.43 10.44 4.17
CA LEU A 375 -0.10 11.25 3.01
C LEU A 375 0.71 10.40 2.03
N ASP A 376 0.04 9.97 0.96
CA ASP A 376 0.55 8.94 0.06
C ASP A 376 1.39 9.51 -1.09
N THR A 377 2.06 8.65 -1.86
CA THR A 377 2.88 9.14 -2.98
C THR A 377 2.07 9.73 -4.14
N ASP A 378 0.76 9.49 -4.27
CA ASP A 378 -0.11 10.18 -5.24
C ASP A 378 -0.42 11.60 -4.75
N ASN A 379 -0.47 11.82 -3.44
CA ASN A 379 -0.54 13.15 -2.84
C ASN A 379 0.74 13.94 -3.13
N ILE A 380 1.92 13.33 -2.98
CA ILE A 380 3.23 13.98 -3.19
C ILE A 380 3.54 14.18 -4.69
N TYR A 381 3.34 13.16 -5.52
CA TYR A 381 3.61 13.21 -6.96
C TYR A 381 2.60 12.34 -7.73
N ALA A 382 1.64 13.00 -8.38
CA ALA A 382 0.47 12.34 -8.98
C ALA A 382 0.83 11.25 -10.02
N GLY A 383 0.06 10.16 -10.03
CA GLY A 383 0.30 8.99 -10.90
C GLY A 383 0.40 9.33 -12.38
N LYS A 384 -0.40 10.33 -12.82
CA LYS A 384 -0.45 10.81 -14.20
C LYS A 384 0.88 11.34 -14.76
N TYR A 385 1.83 11.70 -13.91
CA TYR A 385 3.17 12.17 -14.33
C TYR A 385 4.25 11.08 -14.26
N THR A 386 3.92 9.87 -13.78
CA THR A 386 4.93 8.83 -13.47
C THR A 386 5.71 8.36 -14.69
N TYR A 387 5.07 8.35 -15.87
CA TYR A 387 5.65 7.86 -17.12
C TYR A 387 5.93 8.99 -18.12
N GLN A 388 6.00 10.23 -17.63
CA GLN A 388 6.49 11.37 -18.40
C GLN A 388 7.99 11.48 -18.14
N ASP A 389 8.79 10.73 -18.90
CA ASP A 389 10.24 10.60 -18.67
C ASP A 389 11.03 11.91 -18.96
N ASP A 390 10.42 12.90 -19.60
CA ASP A 390 11.01 14.20 -19.98
C ASP A 390 10.67 15.34 -19.02
N ILE A 391 10.01 15.06 -17.88
CA ILE A 391 9.69 16.10 -16.89
C ILE A 391 10.97 16.71 -16.29
N THR A 392 11.13 18.03 -16.40
CA THR A 392 12.28 18.73 -15.84
C THR A 392 12.18 18.85 -14.32
N THR A 393 13.27 19.23 -13.66
CA THR A 393 13.27 19.57 -12.23
C THR A 393 12.24 20.66 -11.91
N GLU A 394 12.13 21.70 -12.73
CA GLU A 394 11.11 22.74 -12.57
C GLU A 394 9.69 22.19 -12.79
N GLY A 395 9.54 21.23 -13.71
CA GLY A 395 8.29 20.49 -13.92
C GLY A 395 7.88 19.72 -12.67
N MET A 396 8.80 18.92 -12.10
CA MET A 396 8.57 18.17 -10.86
C MET A 396 8.23 19.11 -9.70
N ALA A 397 8.96 20.23 -9.57
CA ALA A 397 8.68 21.26 -8.57
C ALA A 397 7.27 21.84 -8.71
N LYS A 398 6.78 22.07 -9.93
CA LYS A 398 5.43 22.64 -10.17
C LYS A 398 4.30 21.71 -9.74
N VAL A 399 4.49 20.40 -9.86
CA VAL A 399 3.46 19.39 -9.59
C VAL A 399 3.58 18.75 -8.20
N CYS A 400 4.65 19.08 -7.47
CA CYS A 400 4.90 18.59 -6.12
C CYS A 400 3.72 18.94 -5.20
N MET A 401 3.15 17.92 -4.56
CA MET A 401 2.05 17.97 -3.61
C MET A 401 0.70 18.49 -4.18
N GLU A 402 0.53 18.59 -5.51
CA GLU A 402 -0.66 19.22 -6.12
C GLU A 402 -2.00 18.52 -5.79
N ASN A 403 -1.95 17.22 -5.50
CA ASN A 403 -3.13 16.43 -5.14
C ASN A 403 -3.49 16.60 -3.66
N TYR A 404 -2.49 16.89 -2.83
CA TYR A 404 -2.66 17.23 -1.42
C TYR A 404 -3.19 18.66 -1.26
N ASP A 405 -2.40 19.62 -1.77
CA ASP A 405 -2.63 21.05 -1.65
C ASP A 405 -2.19 21.75 -2.95
N PRO A 406 -3.15 22.23 -3.77
CA PRO A 406 -2.85 22.99 -4.98
C PRO A 406 -1.99 24.24 -4.75
N GLU A 407 -2.02 24.80 -3.53
CA GLU A 407 -1.26 25.99 -3.14
C GLU A 407 0.09 25.64 -2.50
N PHE A 408 0.47 24.37 -2.38
CA PHE A 408 1.74 23.97 -1.77
C PHE A 408 2.94 24.72 -2.39
N ARG A 409 2.94 24.87 -3.72
CA ARG A 409 4.01 25.56 -4.46
C ARG A 409 4.16 27.05 -4.12
N SER A 410 3.07 27.72 -3.73
CA SER A 410 3.07 29.15 -3.39
C SER A 410 3.41 29.36 -1.92
N ILE A 411 3.18 28.34 -1.08
CA ILE A 411 3.44 28.35 0.37
C ILE A 411 4.90 28.05 0.70
N VAL A 412 5.50 27.05 0.05
CA VAL A 412 6.82 26.49 0.39
C VAL A 412 7.95 27.31 -0.21
N LYS A 413 9.04 27.47 0.54
CA LYS A 413 10.27 28.17 0.15
C LYS A 413 11.48 27.22 0.22
N PRO A 414 12.58 27.54 -0.46
CA PRO A 414 13.81 26.78 -0.33
C PRO A 414 14.29 26.68 1.11
N ASN A 415 14.80 25.51 1.49
CA ASN A 415 15.28 25.14 2.83
C ASN A 415 14.19 24.99 3.91
N ASP A 416 12.91 25.03 3.55
CA ASP A 416 11.84 24.67 4.48
C ASP A 416 11.88 23.18 4.84
N ILE A 417 11.51 22.86 6.09
CA ILE A 417 11.40 21.48 6.58
C ILE A 417 9.94 21.05 6.48
N LEU A 418 9.67 20.02 5.68
CA LEU A 418 8.32 19.46 5.57
C LEU A 418 8.06 18.55 6.77
N VAL A 419 7.07 18.89 7.58
CA VAL A 419 6.57 18.05 8.67
C VAL A 419 5.19 17.51 8.32
N SER A 420 4.95 16.21 8.50
CA SER A 420 3.65 15.59 8.25
C SER A 420 3.25 14.60 9.35
N GLY A 421 2.06 14.00 9.22
CA GLY A 421 1.48 13.08 10.20
C GLY A 421 2.15 11.70 10.20
N PHE A 422 1.37 10.68 10.54
CA PHE A 422 1.81 9.29 10.59
C PHE A 422 1.70 8.61 9.21
N ASN A 423 2.56 7.63 8.96
CA ASN A 423 2.59 6.82 7.74
C ASN A 423 2.78 7.66 6.45
N PHE A 424 3.72 8.61 6.49
CA PHE A 424 4.05 9.46 5.35
C PHE A 424 4.71 8.67 4.20
N GLY A 425 4.36 9.03 2.97
CA GLY A 425 4.93 8.43 1.76
C GLY A 425 4.42 7.02 1.47
N CYS A 426 3.27 6.62 2.02
CA CYS A 426 2.68 5.32 1.74
C CYS A 426 2.17 5.20 0.28
N GLY A 427 1.83 3.98 -0.16
CA GLY A 427 1.26 3.76 -1.49
C GLY A 427 2.28 3.33 -2.56
N SER A 428 2.34 4.02 -3.70
CA SER A 428 3.19 3.60 -4.83
C SER A 428 4.66 3.76 -4.53
N SER A 429 5.50 2.87 -5.05
CA SER A 429 6.96 2.93 -4.95
C SER A 429 7.59 3.97 -5.89
N ARG A 430 6.91 5.08 -6.17
CA ARG A 430 7.42 6.12 -7.06
C ARG A 430 8.56 6.85 -6.37
N GLU A 431 9.72 6.79 -6.99
CA GLU A 431 10.92 7.50 -6.56
C GLU A 431 10.76 9.02 -6.74
N GLN A 432 9.95 9.42 -7.72
CA GLN A 432 9.64 10.81 -8.02
C GLN A 432 8.99 11.56 -6.85
N ALA A 433 8.36 10.85 -5.90
CA ALA A 433 7.86 11.48 -4.68
C ALA A 433 8.99 12.11 -3.85
N ALA A 434 10.17 11.48 -3.80
CA ALA A 434 11.34 12.06 -3.13
C ALA A 434 11.98 13.16 -3.98
N THR A 435 12.16 12.93 -5.29
CA THR A 435 12.82 13.92 -6.16
C THR A 435 11.97 15.19 -6.36
N ALA A 436 10.64 15.11 -6.32
CA ALA A 436 9.77 16.28 -6.39
C ALA A 436 9.88 17.17 -5.14
N LEU A 437 10.12 16.57 -3.96
CA LEU A 437 10.40 17.33 -2.73
C LEU A 437 11.79 17.99 -2.81
N LEU A 438 12.80 17.27 -3.30
CA LEU A 438 14.13 17.85 -3.56
C LEU A 438 14.09 18.97 -4.61
N ALA A 439 13.27 18.83 -5.65
CA ALA A 439 13.06 19.87 -6.66
C ALA A 439 12.40 21.13 -6.09
N ARG A 440 11.74 21.03 -4.92
CA ARG A 440 11.25 22.15 -4.12
C ARG A 440 12.26 22.66 -3.10
N GLU A 441 13.49 22.15 -3.15
CA GLU A 441 14.59 22.51 -2.24
C GLU A 441 14.24 22.24 -0.77
N ILE A 442 13.45 21.19 -0.52
CA ILE A 442 13.16 20.67 0.83
C ILE A 442 14.32 19.74 1.23
N PRO A 443 15.13 20.11 2.24
CA PRO A 443 16.33 19.35 2.60
C PRO A 443 16.04 18.21 3.60
N LEU A 444 14.86 18.21 4.23
CA LEU A 444 14.48 17.27 5.26
C LEU A 444 12.96 17.08 5.30
N VAL A 445 12.54 15.82 5.39
CA VAL A 445 11.15 15.46 5.70
C VAL A 445 11.09 14.88 7.11
N VAL A 446 10.14 15.35 7.90
CA VAL A 446 9.85 14.88 9.25
C VAL A 446 8.43 14.34 9.30
N ALA A 447 8.22 13.20 9.96
CA ALA A 447 6.89 12.62 10.11
C ALA A 447 6.74 11.87 11.44
N GLY A 448 5.51 11.60 11.85
CA GLY A 448 5.24 10.75 13.01
C GLY A 448 5.62 9.29 12.75
N SER A 449 5.52 8.85 11.49
CA SER A 449 6.10 7.60 10.99
C SER A 449 6.14 7.62 9.46
N PHE A 450 6.92 6.72 8.84
CA PHE A 450 7.08 6.63 7.40
C PHE A 450 6.76 5.24 6.87
N SER A 451 6.38 5.17 5.59
CA SER A 451 6.51 3.95 4.81
C SER A 451 7.97 3.68 4.45
N ASN A 452 8.46 2.45 4.65
CA ASN A 452 9.84 2.06 4.36
C ASN A 452 10.25 2.32 2.90
N ILE A 453 9.33 2.18 1.94
CA ILE A 453 9.62 2.42 0.53
C ILE A 453 9.94 3.90 0.29
N PHE A 454 9.23 4.82 0.94
CA PHE A 454 9.51 6.24 0.80
C PHE A 454 10.86 6.61 1.41
N VAL A 455 11.18 6.12 2.61
CA VAL A 455 12.48 6.36 3.26
C VAL A 455 13.61 5.85 2.37
N ARG A 456 13.45 4.66 1.79
CA ARG A 456 14.40 4.08 0.83
C ARG A 456 14.58 4.98 -0.40
N ASN A 457 13.49 5.47 -0.98
CA ASN A 457 13.55 6.41 -2.11
C ASN A 457 14.23 7.73 -1.73
N GLY A 458 14.00 8.21 -0.50
CA GLY A 458 14.69 9.37 0.04
C GLY A 458 16.19 9.16 0.06
N ILE A 459 16.66 8.09 0.69
CA ILE A 459 18.09 7.72 0.74
C ILE A 459 18.67 7.59 -0.68
N ASN A 460 17.97 6.88 -1.57
CA ASN A 460 18.39 6.68 -2.96
C ASN A 460 18.64 8.00 -3.71
N ASN A 461 17.95 9.08 -3.32
CA ASN A 461 18.03 10.40 -3.95
C ASN A 461 18.66 11.47 -3.06
N ALA A 462 19.28 11.10 -1.94
CA ALA A 462 19.85 12.05 -0.99
C ALA A 462 18.83 13.01 -0.32
N LEU A 463 17.61 12.55 -0.06
CA LEU A 463 16.61 13.20 0.80
C LEU A 463 16.53 12.49 2.17
N PRO A 464 17.10 13.08 3.23
CA PRO A 464 16.95 12.58 4.59
C PRO A 464 15.49 12.61 5.08
N SER A 465 15.13 11.61 5.88
CA SER A 465 13.85 11.51 6.57
C SER A 465 14.08 11.29 8.06
N LEU A 466 13.27 11.95 8.91
CA LEU A 466 13.42 11.87 10.36
C LEU A 466 12.07 11.64 11.05
N GLN A 467 11.99 10.61 11.89
CA GLN A 467 10.77 10.29 12.62
C GLN A 467 10.73 11.05 13.96
N LEU A 468 9.71 11.90 14.17
CA LEU A 468 9.52 12.71 15.39
C LEU A 468 8.03 12.78 15.79
N PRO A 469 7.46 11.73 16.41
CA PRO A 469 6.05 11.70 16.79
C PRO A 469 5.66 12.85 17.74
N ARG A 470 6.53 13.17 18.71
CA ARG A 470 6.30 14.26 19.68
C ARG A 470 6.12 15.61 19.00
N LEU A 471 6.89 15.91 17.95
CA LEU A 471 6.74 17.16 17.19
C LEU A 471 5.37 17.23 16.52
N VAL A 472 4.91 16.14 15.91
CA VAL A 472 3.62 16.08 15.22
C VAL A 472 2.47 16.32 16.20
N GLU A 473 2.48 15.67 17.37
CA GLU A 473 1.48 15.85 18.42
C GLU A 473 1.46 17.29 18.93
N ARG A 474 2.64 17.89 19.11
CA ARG A 474 2.79 19.26 19.59
C ARG A 474 2.30 20.28 18.54
N LEU A 475 2.60 20.08 17.27
CA LEU A 475 2.06 20.88 16.16
C LEU A 475 0.53 20.79 16.07
N ARG A 476 -0.06 19.59 16.23
CA ARG A 476 -1.51 19.42 16.26
C ARG A 476 -2.17 20.12 17.44
N THR A 477 -1.49 20.16 18.58
CA THR A 477 -1.94 20.88 19.77
C THR A 477 -1.90 22.40 19.54
N ALA A 478 -0.82 22.91 18.96
CA ALA A 478 -0.65 24.33 18.67
C ALA A 478 -1.57 24.82 17.53
N PHE A 479 -1.86 23.96 16.55
CA PHE A 479 -2.66 24.27 15.36
C PHE A 479 -3.84 23.30 15.22
N PRO A 480 -4.88 23.42 16.07
CA PRO A 480 -5.97 22.47 16.13
C PRO A 480 -6.84 22.45 14.86
N SER A 481 -7.46 21.30 14.61
CA SER A 481 -8.20 20.95 13.39
C SER A 481 -9.39 21.86 13.05
N ALA A 482 -9.87 22.69 13.98
CA ALA A 482 -10.97 23.62 13.74
C ALA A 482 -10.66 24.65 12.62
N ASN A 483 -9.38 24.89 12.33
CA ASN A 483 -8.89 25.74 11.23
C ASN A 483 -7.94 24.96 10.31
N LYS A 484 -8.33 23.75 9.91
CA LYS A 484 -7.49 22.86 9.10
C LYS A 484 -7.34 23.40 7.68
N ILE A 485 -6.19 24.03 7.44
CA ILE A 485 -5.66 24.24 6.09
C ILE A 485 -4.75 23.07 5.73
N PRO A 486 -4.62 22.67 4.46
CA PRO A 486 -3.78 21.54 4.08
C PRO A 486 -2.31 21.77 4.46
N THR A 487 -1.72 22.87 3.99
CA THR A 487 -0.32 23.21 4.28
C THR A 487 -0.22 24.50 5.07
N ARG A 488 0.57 24.49 6.15
CA ARG A 488 0.77 25.66 7.03
C ARG A 488 2.24 26.02 7.17
N ARG A 489 2.58 27.29 6.93
CA ARG A 489 3.79 27.90 7.50
C ARG A 489 3.57 28.15 8.98
N THR A 490 4.34 27.49 9.84
CA THR A 490 4.10 27.54 11.29
C THR A 490 4.80 28.71 11.97
N GLY A 491 5.81 29.31 11.32
CA GLY A 491 6.75 30.23 11.96
C GLY A 491 7.72 29.54 12.93
N TRP A 492 7.58 28.23 13.16
CA TRP A 492 8.49 27.46 13.99
C TRP A 492 9.70 27.05 13.18
N THR A 493 10.85 26.90 13.84
CA THR A 493 12.07 26.40 13.18
C THR A 493 12.50 25.09 13.80
N LEU A 494 12.98 24.18 12.95
CA LEU A 494 13.64 22.95 13.38
C LEU A 494 15.12 23.02 13.01
N THR A 495 15.96 22.54 13.90
CA THR A 495 17.37 22.24 13.68
C THR A 495 17.58 20.77 14.00
N TRP A 496 18.07 19.99 13.06
CA TRP A 496 18.64 18.68 13.34
C TRP A 496 20.16 18.79 13.37
N ASP A 497 20.72 18.70 14.57
CA ASP A 497 22.16 18.54 14.79
C ASP A 497 22.49 17.04 14.71
N ILE A 498 22.98 16.64 13.54
CA ILE A 498 23.27 15.25 13.22
C ILE A 498 24.50 14.77 14.03
N THR A 499 25.45 15.67 14.26
CA THR A 499 26.69 15.40 14.99
C THR A 499 26.39 15.01 16.45
N ARG A 500 25.41 15.68 17.06
CA ARG A 500 24.92 15.40 18.41
C ARG A 500 23.74 14.44 18.45
N SER A 501 23.25 13.96 17.30
CA SER A 501 22.01 13.20 17.18
C SER A 501 20.86 13.83 17.98
N THR A 502 20.69 15.15 17.84
CA THR A 502 19.73 15.95 18.61
C THR A 502 18.93 16.85 17.69
N VAL A 503 17.64 16.96 17.95
CA VAL A 503 16.75 17.89 17.28
C VAL A 503 16.40 19.00 18.25
N GLU A 504 16.54 20.25 17.81
CA GLU A 504 16.09 21.45 18.51
C GLU A 504 14.91 22.05 17.74
N VAL A 505 13.84 22.38 18.45
CA VAL A 505 12.66 23.06 17.89
C VAL A 505 12.44 24.37 18.65
N GLN A 506 12.19 25.43 17.90
CA GLN A 506 11.84 26.76 18.40
C GLN A 506 10.42 27.11 17.93
N GLU A 507 9.51 27.36 18.88
CA GLU A 507 8.09 27.56 18.61
C GLU A 507 7.75 29.01 18.29
N GLY A 508 8.00 29.44 17.06
CA GLY A 508 7.86 30.86 16.71
C GLY A 508 8.88 31.73 17.43
N GLU A 509 8.77 33.04 17.25
CA GLU A 509 9.77 34.00 17.73
C GLU A 509 9.88 34.05 19.27
N ASN A 510 8.77 33.82 19.98
CA ASN A 510 8.69 33.96 21.45
C ASN A 510 8.19 32.70 22.17
N GLY A 511 8.02 31.58 21.48
CA GLY A 511 7.56 30.34 22.10
C GLY A 511 8.70 29.52 22.71
N GLU A 512 8.32 28.36 23.23
CA GLU A 512 9.25 27.45 23.90
C GLU A 512 10.31 26.94 22.93
N ARG A 513 11.54 26.78 23.45
CA ARG A 513 12.59 26.01 22.81
C ARG A 513 12.75 24.69 23.55
N TRP A 514 12.79 23.60 22.80
CA TRP A 514 13.02 22.27 23.37
C TRP A 514 13.91 21.43 22.47
N GLU A 515 14.59 20.46 23.10
CA GLU A 515 15.42 19.48 22.42
C GLU A 515 14.86 18.06 22.59
N GLU A 516 15.15 17.20 21.63
CA GLU A 516 14.87 15.77 21.67
C GLU A 516 16.05 15.00 21.07
N LYS A 517 16.54 13.99 21.79
CA LYS A 517 17.56 13.08 21.27
C LYS A 517 16.93 12.13 20.27
N VAL A 518 17.56 11.98 19.11
CA VAL A 518 17.14 11.06 18.05
C VAL A 518 18.20 9.97 17.83
N GLY A 519 17.86 8.95 17.06
CA GLY A 519 18.81 7.91 16.69
C GLY A 519 19.95 8.44 15.82
N GLU A 520 21.13 7.82 15.95
CA GLU A 520 22.28 8.16 15.11
C GLU A 520 21.99 7.86 13.64
N PHE A 521 22.45 8.75 12.75
CA PHE A 521 22.32 8.50 11.32
C PHE A 521 23.40 7.51 10.85
N PRO A 522 23.05 6.31 10.36
CA PRO A 522 24.02 5.25 10.09
C PRO A 522 25.08 5.66 9.05
N GLU A 523 26.35 5.33 9.29
CA GLU A 523 27.47 5.70 8.41
C GLU A 523 27.29 5.21 6.96
N ASN A 524 26.73 4.01 6.76
CA ASN A 524 26.46 3.48 5.42
C ASN A 524 25.43 4.33 4.65
N LEU A 525 24.44 4.89 5.35
CA LEU A 525 23.47 5.79 4.74
C LEU A 525 24.06 7.17 4.50
N GLN A 526 24.93 7.65 5.40
CA GLN A 526 25.69 8.89 5.18
C GLN A 526 26.51 8.81 3.90
N GLU A 527 27.19 7.69 3.66
CA GLU A 527 28.03 7.49 2.47
C GLU A 527 27.23 7.59 1.17
N ILE A 528 26.02 7.03 1.16
CA ILE A 528 25.12 7.09 0.00
C ILE A 528 24.69 8.54 -0.25
N ILE A 529 24.20 9.22 0.79
CA ILE A 529 23.70 10.59 0.67
C ILE A 529 24.83 11.58 0.32
N ALA A 530 26.00 11.44 0.92
CA ALA A 530 27.17 12.27 0.66
C ALA A 530 27.66 12.19 -0.80
N LYS A 531 27.38 11.06 -1.49
CA LYS A 531 27.68 10.88 -2.92
C LYS A 531 26.52 11.29 -3.83
N GLY A 532 25.51 11.99 -3.30
CA GLY A 532 24.35 12.44 -4.06
C GLY A 532 23.30 11.35 -4.32
N GLY A 533 23.27 10.31 -3.48
CA GLY A 533 22.32 9.20 -3.56
C GLY A 533 22.94 7.91 -4.10
N LEU A 534 22.10 6.89 -4.27
CA LEU A 534 22.56 5.52 -4.56
C LEU A 534 23.26 5.42 -5.92
N ILE A 535 22.79 6.13 -6.96
CA ILE A 535 23.46 6.13 -8.27
C ILE A 535 24.88 6.71 -8.17
N GLY A 536 25.05 7.82 -7.45
CA GLY A 536 26.37 8.41 -7.23
C GLY A 536 27.28 7.48 -6.45
N TRP A 537 26.75 6.82 -5.42
CA TRP A 537 27.47 5.80 -4.67
C TRP A 537 27.90 4.60 -5.54
N VAL A 538 27.01 4.05 -6.36
CA VAL A 538 27.31 2.93 -7.26
C VAL A 538 28.42 3.30 -8.25
N LYS A 539 28.35 4.49 -8.87
CA LYS A 539 29.40 4.96 -9.78
C LYS A 539 30.77 5.01 -9.11
N HIS A 540 30.80 5.47 -7.86
CA HIS A 540 32.03 5.51 -7.07
C HIS A 540 32.58 4.11 -6.77
N GLU A 541 31.72 3.15 -6.41
CA GLU A 541 32.15 1.77 -6.15
C GLU A 541 32.65 1.07 -7.41
N LEU A 542 32.02 1.29 -8.56
CA LEU A 542 32.51 0.77 -9.83
C LEU A 542 33.88 1.37 -10.20
N ALA A 543 34.08 2.66 -9.94
CA ALA A 543 35.36 3.33 -10.18
C ALA A 543 36.49 2.86 -9.25
N LYS A 544 36.17 2.34 -8.04
CA LYS A 544 37.16 1.70 -7.16
C LYS A 544 37.58 0.31 -7.62
N ALA A 545 36.68 -0.39 -8.33
CA ALA A 545 36.88 -1.77 -8.77
C ALA A 545 37.56 -1.87 -10.15
N ALA A 546 37.53 -0.77 -10.93
CA ALA A 546 38.26 -0.58 -12.18
C ALA A 546 39.70 -0.13 -11.91
#